data_AF-A0A848CXA4-F1
#
_entry.id   AF-A0A848CXA4-F1
#
_cell.length_a   1.000
_cell.length_b   1.000
_cell.length_c   1.000
_cell.angle_alpha   90.00
_cell.angle_beta   90.00
_cell.angle_gamma   90.00
#
_symmetry.space_group_name_H-M   'P 1'
#
loop_
_entity.id
_entity.type
_entity.pdbx_description
1 polymer ?
#
loop_
_entity_poly.entity_id
_entity_poly.type
_entity_poly.pdbx_seq_one_letter_code
_entity_poly.pdbx_strand_id
1 'polypeptide(L)'
;MFFHGIPLPYLRLQYPVLSPRQSAGKKTREQLNDRTHLIERFGLEPVHLLEYRRNDYTLQDCLEACFRFGDVVFAFRHVPLPIWQLSRHEIGVPALSLNRTRWIFTMRTEYRTELQAMFPAVPIFLLCEQKGKFCSFSKRVNE
;
A
#
# COMPACT_ATOMS: atom_id res chain seq x y z
N MET A 1 9.50 -6.72 -5.22
CA MET A 1 8.04 -6.54 -5.04
C MET A 1 7.83 -5.22 -4.37
N PHE A 2 6.69 -4.57 -4.60
CA PHE A 2 6.40 -3.24 -4.08
C PHE A 2 5.11 -3.23 -3.28
N PHE A 3 5.08 -2.49 -2.18
CA PHE A 3 3.99 -2.50 -1.21
C PHE A 3 3.46 -1.09 -0.99
N HIS A 4 2.14 -0.94 -0.92
CA HIS A 4 1.48 0.33 -0.65
C HIS A 4 0.37 0.14 0.37
N GLY A 5 0.43 0.88 1.47
CA GLY A 5 -0.60 0.93 2.50
C GLY A 5 -1.57 2.08 2.25
N ILE A 6 -2.88 1.81 2.32
CA ILE A 6 -3.94 2.81 2.13
C ILE A 6 -5.15 2.48 3.03
N PRO A 7 -5.81 3.47 3.63
CA PRO A 7 -7.07 3.21 4.33
C PRO A 7 -8.20 2.90 3.34
N LEU A 8 -9.03 1.90 3.63
CA LEU A 8 -10.13 1.46 2.76
C LEU A 8 -11.06 2.60 2.28
N PRO A 9 -11.45 3.59 3.12
CA PRO A 9 -12.25 4.72 2.65
C PRO A 9 -11.59 5.52 1.51
N TYR A 10 -10.26 5.69 1.54
CA TYR A 10 -9.53 6.37 0.47
C TYR A 10 -9.42 5.50 -0.78
N LEU A 11 -9.29 4.18 -0.61
CA LEU A 11 -9.34 3.24 -1.72
C LEU A 11 -10.65 3.39 -2.51
N ARG A 12 -11.81 3.50 -1.84
CA ARG A 12 -13.12 3.66 -2.49
C ARG A 12 -13.19 4.91 -3.38
N LEU A 13 -12.53 5.99 -2.98
CA LEU A 13 -12.54 7.26 -3.70
C LEU A 13 -11.62 7.24 -4.92
N GLN A 14 -10.50 6.52 -4.83
CA GLN A 14 -9.44 6.55 -5.85
C GLN A 14 -9.43 5.30 -6.75
N TYR A 15 -10.24 4.29 -6.45
CA TYR A 15 -10.30 3.09 -7.29
C TYR A 15 -10.76 3.46 -8.72
N PRO A 16 -10.11 2.93 -9.78
CA PRO A 16 -9.06 1.90 -9.78
C PRO A 16 -7.61 2.42 -9.89
N VAL A 17 -7.39 3.74 -9.82
CA VAL A 17 -6.08 4.36 -10.03
C VAL A 17 -5.75 5.33 -8.88
N LEU A 18 -4.74 4.97 -8.09
CA LEU A 18 -4.20 5.87 -7.08
C LEU A 18 -3.42 6.98 -7.77
N SER A 19 -3.77 8.23 -7.49
CA SER A 19 -3.08 9.39 -8.01
C SER A 19 -3.07 10.52 -6.97
N PRO A 20 -2.01 11.36 -6.96
CA PRO A 20 -1.86 12.44 -6.00
C PRO A 20 -2.95 13.50 -6.02
N ARG A 21 -3.73 13.58 -7.11
CA ARG A 21 -4.73 14.63 -7.30
C ARG A 21 -5.90 14.53 -6.31
N GLN A 22 -6.01 13.46 -5.53
CA GLN A 22 -7.22 13.16 -4.75
C GLN A 22 -6.98 12.93 -3.24
N SER A 23 -5.75 13.03 -2.75
CA SER A 23 -5.43 12.84 -1.31
C SER A 23 -5.59 14.15 -0.53
N ALA A 24 -6.83 14.66 -0.46
CA ALA A 24 -7.21 15.82 0.34
C ALA A 24 -7.58 15.41 1.78
N GLY A 25 -6.63 14.81 2.51
CA GLY A 25 -6.72 14.63 3.96
C GLY A 25 -6.01 15.77 4.70
N LYS A 26 -6.39 16.06 5.95
CA LYS A 26 -5.70 17.04 6.82
C LYS A 26 -4.24 16.61 7.03
N LYS A 27 -3.31 17.22 6.28
CA LYS A 27 -1.86 16.99 6.40
C LYS A 27 -1.25 17.88 7.48
N THR A 28 -0.29 17.35 8.24
CA THR A 28 0.51 18.14 9.19
C THR A 28 1.44 19.10 8.45
N ARG A 29 1.98 20.11 9.15
CA ARG A 29 2.85 21.15 8.54
C ARG A 29 4.12 20.55 7.91
N GLU A 30 4.65 19.48 8.48
CA GLU A 30 5.81 18.73 7.96
C GLU A 30 5.47 17.99 6.67
N GLN A 31 4.31 17.33 6.62
CA GLN A 31 3.80 16.66 5.41
C GLN A 31 3.50 17.65 4.28
N LEU A 32 3.13 18.90 4.62
CA LEU A 32 2.94 19.96 3.63
C LEU A 32 4.27 20.44 3.05
N ASN A 33 5.32 20.61 3.86
CA ASN A 33 6.64 21.00 3.36
C ASN A 33 7.27 19.92 2.47
N ASP A 34 7.16 18.65 2.88
CA ASP A 34 7.65 17.53 2.08
C ASP A 34 6.89 17.43 0.75
N ARG A 35 5.57 17.64 0.78
CA ARG A 35 4.75 17.73 -0.42
C ARG A 35 5.19 18.86 -1.36
N THR A 36 5.42 20.07 -0.83
CA THR A 36 5.88 21.21 -1.64
C THR A 36 7.22 20.89 -2.29
N HIS A 37 8.16 20.33 -1.54
CA HIS A 37 9.47 19.96 -2.05
C HIS A 37 9.39 18.84 -3.12
N LEU A 38 8.47 17.87 -2.97
CA LEU A 38 8.22 16.83 -3.97
C LEU A 38 7.56 17.38 -5.23
N ILE A 39 6.61 18.31 -5.10
CA ILE A 39 5.99 18.99 -6.24
C ILE A 39 7.01 19.86 -6.97
N GLU A 40 7.87 20.58 -6.26
CA GLU A 40 8.94 21.38 -6.86
C GLU A 40 9.97 20.50 -7.60
N ARG A 41 10.28 19.33 -7.05
CA ARG A 41 11.29 18.41 -7.63
C ARG A 41 10.77 17.55 -8.77
N PHE A 42 9.51 17.13 -8.73
CA PHE A 42 8.93 16.15 -9.67
C PHE A 42 7.70 16.65 -10.44
N GLY A 43 7.20 17.85 -10.14
CA GLY A 43 5.98 18.42 -10.71
C GLY A 43 4.67 17.88 -10.12
N LEU A 44 4.74 16.90 -9.22
CA LEU A 44 3.59 16.25 -8.57
C LEU A 44 4.00 15.50 -7.29
N GLU A 45 3.04 15.21 -6.42
CA GLU A 45 3.24 14.33 -5.26
C GLU A 45 3.24 12.86 -5.71
N PRO A 46 4.25 12.04 -5.44
CA PRO A 46 4.27 10.66 -5.90
C PRO A 46 3.31 9.77 -5.09
N VAL A 47 2.90 8.63 -5.66
CA VAL A 47 2.40 7.48 -4.91
C VAL A 47 3.60 6.73 -4.36
N HIS A 48 3.70 6.64 -3.04
CA HIS A 48 4.81 6.03 -2.33
C HIS A 48 4.63 4.53 -2.22
N LEU A 49 5.67 3.76 -2.54
CA LEU A 49 5.71 2.31 -2.37
C LEU A 49 7.00 1.86 -1.68
N LEU A 50 6.90 0.86 -0.82
CA LEU A 50 8.04 0.20 -0.21
C LEU A 50 8.51 -0.96 -1.07
N GLU A 51 9.81 -1.04 -1.33
CA GLU A 51 10.44 -2.10 -2.08
C GLU A 51 10.92 -3.22 -1.14
N TYR A 52 10.35 -4.41 -1.31
CA TYR A 52 10.89 -5.61 -0.70
C TYR A 52 12.25 -5.96 -1.29
N ARG A 53 13.24 -6.10 -0.40
CA ARG A 53 14.59 -6.54 -0.71
C ARG A 53 14.96 -7.70 0.20
N ARG A 54 15.18 -8.88 -0.41
CA ARG A 54 15.54 -10.09 0.34
C ARG A 54 16.80 -9.83 1.18
N ASN A 55 16.74 -10.19 2.47
CA ASN A 55 17.80 -10.01 3.47
C ASN A 55 18.13 -8.55 3.85
N ASP A 56 17.34 -7.56 3.43
CA ASP A 56 17.56 -6.15 3.75
C ASP A 56 16.28 -5.50 4.29
N TYR A 57 15.19 -5.59 3.52
CA TYR A 57 13.87 -5.09 3.91
C TYR A 57 12.83 -6.15 3.61
N THR A 58 12.45 -6.88 4.67
CA THR A 58 11.66 -8.10 4.57
C THR A 58 10.18 -7.79 4.33
N LEU A 59 9.39 -8.84 4.07
CA LEU A 59 7.95 -8.71 3.96
C LEU A 59 7.32 -8.19 5.26
N GLN A 60 7.87 -8.59 6.42
CA GLN A 60 7.38 -8.11 7.72
C GLN A 60 7.61 -6.61 7.86
N ASP A 61 8.81 -6.14 7.53
CA ASP A 61 9.15 -4.71 7.59
C ASP A 61 8.25 -3.88 6.65
N CYS A 62 8.00 -4.39 5.43
CA CYS A 62 7.08 -3.75 4.48
C CYS A 62 5.65 -3.68 5.02
N LEU A 63 5.14 -4.79 5.56
CA LEU A 63 3.78 -4.85 6.11
C LEU A 63 3.63 -3.93 7.32
N GLU A 64 4.58 -3.97 8.26
CA GLU A 64 4.61 -3.12 9.44
C GLU A 64 4.57 -1.65 9.05
N ALA A 65 5.50 -1.24 8.18
CA ALA A 65 5.59 0.14 7.73
C ALA A 65 4.33 0.56 6.96
N CYS A 66 3.78 -0.28 6.07
CA CYS A 66 2.54 0.04 5.34
C CYS A 66 1.31 0.13 6.26
N PHE A 67 1.18 -0.74 7.27
CA PHE A 67 0.04 -0.72 8.20
C PHE A 67 0.05 0.49 9.14
N ARG A 68 1.18 1.21 9.27
CA ARG A 68 1.21 2.51 9.97
C ARG A 68 0.46 3.62 9.22
N PHE A 69 0.23 3.46 7.91
CA PHE A 69 -0.42 4.48 7.07
C PHE A 69 -1.84 4.09 6.63
N GLY A 70 -2.16 2.79 6.62
CA GLY A 70 -3.45 2.29 6.16
C GLY A 70 -3.82 0.95 6.76
N ASP A 71 -5.03 0.50 6.49
CA ASP A 71 -5.59 -0.76 6.99
C ASP A 71 -5.69 -1.84 5.89
N VAL A 72 -5.36 -1.48 4.65
CA VAL A 72 -5.21 -2.37 3.49
C VAL A 72 -3.85 -2.15 2.86
N VAL A 73 -3.14 -3.24 2.58
CA VAL A 73 -1.84 -3.21 1.90
C VAL A 73 -1.93 -3.94 0.58
N PHE A 74 -1.55 -3.26 -0.49
CA PHE A 74 -1.48 -3.80 -1.84
C PHE A 74 -0.05 -4.17 -2.18
N ALA A 75 0.14 -5.35 -2.76
CA ALA A 75 1.44 -5.80 -3.26
C ALA A 75 1.46 -5.90 -4.78
N PHE A 76 2.52 -5.37 -5.39
CA PHE A 76 2.72 -5.29 -6.83
C PHE A 76 4.00 -6.02 -7.23
N ARG A 77 3.94 -6.74 -8.35
CA ARG A 77 5.13 -7.38 -8.93
C ARG A 77 6.03 -6.35 -9.61
N HIS A 78 5.42 -5.41 -10.32
CA HIS A 78 6.05 -4.34 -11.06
C HIS A 78 5.25 -3.06 -10.87
N VAL A 79 5.94 -1.92 -10.92
CA VAL A 79 5.34 -0.58 -10.87
C VAL A 79 5.59 0.14 -12.19
N PRO A 80 4.76 1.12 -12.57
CA PRO A 80 4.97 1.87 -13.80
C PRO A 80 6.21 2.77 -13.72
N LEU A 81 6.80 3.05 -14.89
CA LEU A 81 7.81 4.09 -15.06
C LEU A 81 7.13 5.45 -15.33
N PRO A 82 7.77 6.59 -15.01
CA PRO A 82 9.06 6.71 -14.32
C PRO A 82 8.96 6.35 -12.83
N ILE A 83 10.05 5.80 -12.29
CA ILE A 83 10.22 5.53 -10.86
C ILE A 83 11.19 6.55 -10.29
N TRP A 84 10.84 7.16 -9.17
CA TRP A 84 11.73 8.02 -8.39
C TRP A 84 12.17 7.30 -7.13
N GLN A 85 13.48 7.19 -6.89
CA GLN A 85 13.99 6.66 -5.62
C GLN A 85 13.87 7.77 -4.56
N LEU A 86 13.01 7.58 -3.56
CA LEU A 86 12.76 8.56 -2.50
C LEU A 86 13.65 8.31 -1.28
N SER A 87 13.83 7.05 -0.91
CA SER A 87 14.74 6.60 0.14
C SER A 87 15.35 5.24 -0.22
N ARG A 88 16.16 4.62 0.64
CA ARG A 88 16.77 3.30 0.36
C ARG A 88 15.75 2.20 0.03
N HIS A 89 14.57 2.24 0.66
CA HIS A 89 13.52 1.22 0.53
C HIS A 89 12.22 1.77 -0.05
N GLU A 90 12.18 3.05 -0.40
CA GLU A 90 10.96 3.71 -0.83
C GLU A 90 11.14 4.31 -2.21
N ILE A 91 10.14 4.08 -3.05
CA ILE A 91 10.04 4.63 -4.38
C ILE A 91 8.74 5.40 -4.55
N GLY A 92 8.76 6.37 -5.46
CA GLY A 92 7.61 7.14 -5.89
C GLY A 92 7.27 6.85 -7.35
N VAL A 93 5.98 6.77 -7.66
CA VAL A 93 5.47 6.74 -9.04
C VAL A 93 4.37 7.78 -9.23
N PRO A 94 4.15 8.33 -10.43
CA PRO A 94 3.17 9.39 -10.64
C PRO A 94 1.72 8.94 -10.44
N ALA A 95 1.42 7.70 -10.77
CA ALA A 95 0.12 7.08 -10.59
C ALA A 95 0.28 5.55 -10.51
N LEU A 96 -0.62 4.88 -9.83
CA LEU A 96 -0.58 3.44 -9.64
C LEU A 96 -1.94 2.82 -9.94
N SER A 97 -1.98 1.96 -10.97
CA SER A 97 -3.19 1.19 -11.28
C SER A 97 -3.30 -0.01 -10.36
N LEU A 98 -4.39 -0.08 -9.60
CA LEU A 98 -4.67 -1.17 -8.67
C LEU A 98 -5.03 -2.48 -9.36
N ASN A 99 -5.38 -2.44 -10.65
CA ASN A 99 -5.62 -3.64 -11.46
C ASN A 99 -4.36 -4.51 -11.61
N ARG A 100 -3.17 -3.95 -11.34
CA ARG A 100 -1.89 -4.68 -11.35
C ARG A 100 -1.55 -5.32 -10.00
N THR A 101 -2.45 -5.25 -9.03
CA THR A 101 -2.26 -5.85 -7.71
C THR A 101 -2.09 -7.36 -7.83
N ARG A 102 -1.04 -7.87 -7.21
CA ARG A 102 -0.78 -9.30 -7.11
C ARG A 102 -1.41 -9.92 -5.87
N TRP A 103 -1.31 -9.23 -4.73
CA TRP A 103 -1.87 -9.68 -3.44
C TRP A 103 -2.38 -8.50 -2.64
N ILE A 104 -3.38 -8.76 -1.79
CA ILE A 104 -3.93 -7.79 -0.85
C ILE A 104 -3.76 -8.37 0.56
N PHE A 105 -3.36 -7.53 1.51
CA PHE A 105 -3.26 -7.88 2.91
C PHE A 105 -4.12 -6.94 3.75
N THR A 106 -4.81 -7.47 4.75
CA THR A 106 -5.54 -6.64 5.72
C THR A 106 -5.67 -7.38 7.05
N MET A 107 -5.73 -6.65 8.16
CA MET A 107 -6.04 -7.20 9.48
C MET A 107 -7.55 -7.15 9.80
N ARG A 108 -8.34 -6.49 8.95
CA ARG A 108 -9.78 -6.24 9.16
C ARG A 108 -10.60 -7.29 8.43
N THR A 109 -11.17 -8.23 9.17
CA THR A 109 -11.99 -9.32 8.62
C THR A 109 -13.21 -8.81 7.86
N GLU A 110 -13.79 -7.72 8.33
CA GLU A 110 -14.96 -7.05 7.78
C GLU A 110 -14.72 -6.48 6.37
N TYR A 111 -13.46 -6.23 5.98
CA TYR A 111 -13.13 -5.68 4.66
C TYR A 111 -13.07 -6.74 3.57
N ARG A 112 -13.03 -8.03 3.93
CA ARG A 112 -12.80 -9.12 2.99
C ARG A 112 -13.85 -9.15 1.88
N THR A 113 -15.13 -9.07 2.21
CA THR A 113 -16.22 -9.16 1.23
C THR A 113 -16.13 -8.05 0.19
N GLU A 114 -15.88 -6.83 0.64
CA GLU A 114 -15.77 -5.66 -0.24
C GLU A 114 -14.50 -5.72 -1.11
N LEU A 115 -13.35 -6.04 -0.52
CA LEU A 115 -12.10 -6.21 -1.27
C LEU A 115 -12.23 -7.32 -2.31
N GLN A 116 -12.93 -8.41 -2.00
CA GLN A 116 -13.19 -9.50 -2.95
C GLN A 116 -14.10 -9.05 -4.09
N ALA A 117 -15.09 -8.18 -3.83
CA ALA A 117 -15.94 -7.61 -4.87
C ALA A 117 -15.15 -6.68 -5.81
N MET A 118 -14.24 -5.86 -5.27
CA MET A 118 -13.40 -4.95 -6.04
C MET A 118 -12.26 -5.66 -6.80
N PHE A 119 -11.75 -6.77 -6.26
CA PHE A 119 -10.61 -7.52 -6.79
C PHE A 119 -10.89 -9.03 -6.82
N PRO A 120 -11.81 -9.49 -7.68
CA PRO A 120 -12.33 -10.86 -7.64
C PRO A 120 -11.27 -11.94 -7.90
N ALA A 121 -10.22 -11.63 -8.65
CA ALA A 121 -9.17 -12.59 -9.00
C ALA A 121 -7.90 -12.45 -8.14
N VAL A 122 -7.86 -11.52 -7.18
CA VAL A 122 -6.66 -11.24 -6.40
C VAL A 122 -6.73 -11.95 -5.05
N PRO A 123 -5.71 -12.73 -4.65
CA PRO A 123 -5.67 -13.32 -3.32
C PRO A 123 -5.65 -12.26 -2.22
N ILE A 124 -6.55 -12.41 -1.25
CA ILE A 124 -6.66 -11.55 -0.06
C ILE A 124 -6.21 -12.35 1.17
N PHE A 125 -5.18 -11.87 1.84
CA PHE A 125 -4.64 -12.43 3.06
C PHE A 125 -5.13 -11.65 4.26
N LEU A 126 -5.97 -12.30 5.08
CA LEU A 126 -6.26 -11.81 6.41
C LEU A 126 -5.07 -12.07 7.32
N LEU A 127 -4.59 -11.03 7.99
CA LEU A 127 -3.44 -11.10 8.88
C LEU A 127 -3.86 -10.92 10.33
N CYS A 128 -3.14 -11.56 11.24
CA CYS A 128 -3.13 -11.22 12.65
C CYS A 128 -1.70 -10.93 13.09
N GLU A 129 -1.56 -10.08 14.10
CA GLU A 129 -0.27 -9.78 14.70
C GLU A 129 -0.05 -10.69 15.91
N GLN A 130 1.06 -11.41 15.94
CA GLN A 130 1.46 -12.27 17.04
C GLN A 130 2.92 -12.00 17.39
N LYS A 131 3.19 -11.58 18.63
CA LYS A 131 4.54 -11.26 19.12
C LYS A 131 5.31 -10.29 18.19
N GLY A 132 4.62 -9.28 17.66
CA GLY A 132 5.20 -8.28 16.75
C GLY A 132 5.47 -8.78 15.32
N LYS A 133 4.86 -9.91 14.90
CA LYS A 133 4.95 -10.43 13.53
C LYS A 133 3.57 -10.66 12.94
N PHE A 134 3.41 -10.35 11.66
CA PHE A 134 2.21 -10.64 10.91
C PHE A 134 2.17 -12.10 10.46
N CYS A 135 1.09 -12.79 10.79
CA CYS A 135 0.81 -14.16 10.41
C CYS A 135 -0.51 -14.20 9.63
N SER A 136 -0.61 -15.02 8.59
CA SER A 136 -1.89 -15.23 7.92
C SER A 136 -2.86 -15.96 8.82
N PHE A 137 -4.10 -15.48 8.88
CA PHE A 137 -5.20 -16.10 9.59
C PHE A 137 -5.59 -17.41 8.89
N SER A 138 -4.92 -18.50 9.24
CA SER A 138 -5.35 -19.84 8.84
C SER A 138 -6.46 -20.28 9.78
N LYS A 139 -7.71 -19.94 9.46
CA LYS A 139 -8.78 -20.84 9.89
C LYS A 139 -8.59 -22.10 9.07
N ARG A 140 -8.00 -23.14 9.65
CA ARG A 140 -8.40 -24.49 9.27
C ARG A 140 -9.89 -24.55 9.57
N VAL A 141 -10.71 -24.31 8.54
CA VAL A 141 -12.08 -24.79 8.54
C VAL A 141 -11.92 -26.30 8.36
N ASN A 142 -11.74 -27.00 9.48
CA ASN A 142 -12.01 -28.43 9.51
C ASN A 142 -13.54 -28.52 9.41
N GLU A 143 -14.03 -28.80 8.20
CA GLU A 143 -15.26 -29.58 8.04
C GLU A 143 -14.97 -31.05 8.36
#